data_AF-A0A1Q7UTY2-F1
#
_entry.id   AF-A0A1Q7UTY2-F1
#
_cell.length_a   1.000
_cell.length_b   1.000
_cell.length_c   1.000
_cell.angle_alpha   90.00
_cell.angle_beta   90.00
_cell.angle_gamma   90.00
#
_symmetry.space_group_name_H-M   'P 1'
#
loop_
_entity.id
_entity.type
_entity.pdbx_description
1 polymer ?
#
loop_
_entity_poly.entity_id
_entity_poly.type
_entity_poly.pdbx_seq_one_letter_code
_entity_poly.pdbx_strand_id
1 'polypeptide(L)'
;MSVTTDVATRELWPALPLEEWRDTYATLHMWTQVVGKLALGLSPLTNHYWNTALQITPHGLATLPLTADHRSVTATFDFVAHQLVLECSDGRDATVSLEPRPVAEFYRRVMDALARLDVSARIWTMPVEVPNPIRFEADTVHRSYDPAAARACWQLLVQIKRVLEVFRSRFVGKTSPVHFWWGSFDLAHTRFSGHPAPRHPGGIPNLADFVT
;
A
#
# COMPACT_ATOMS: atom_id res chain seq x y z
N MET A 1 31.73 -23.22 -6.64
CA MET A 1 30.66 -22.34 -7.17
C MET A 1 29.38 -22.51 -6.36
N SER A 2 29.43 -22.40 -5.02
CA SER A 2 28.27 -22.66 -4.13
C SER A 2 27.97 -21.48 -3.21
N VAL A 3 29.02 -20.85 -2.64
CA VAL A 3 28.87 -19.69 -1.74
C VAL A 3 28.37 -18.44 -2.47
N THR A 4 28.83 -18.19 -3.70
CA THR A 4 28.45 -17.00 -4.47
C THR A 4 26.98 -17.01 -4.90
N THR A 5 26.45 -18.20 -5.18
CA THR A 5 25.04 -18.40 -5.57
C THR A 5 24.13 -18.19 -4.38
N ASP A 6 24.51 -18.70 -3.20
CA ASP A 6 23.75 -18.57 -1.95
C ASP A 6 23.67 -17.12 -1.46
N VAL A 7 24.78 -16.37 -1.52
CA VAL A 7 24.82 -14.94 -1.21
C VAL A 7 23.97 -14.13 -2.19
N ALA A 8 24.06 -14.40 -3.49
CA ALA A 8 23.23 -13.71 -4.49
C ALA A 8 21.72 -14.01 -4.32
N THR A 9 21.36 -15.26 -3.96
CA THR A 9 19.96 -15.59 -3.63
C THR A 9 19.48 -14.92 -2.35
N ARG A 10 20.34 -14.75 -1.35
CA ARG A 10 20.03 -14.08 -0.09
C ARG A 10 19.93 -12.56 -0.24
N GLU A 11 20.64 -11.97 -1.19
CA GLU A 11 20.48 -10.56 -1.60
C GLU A 11 19.16 -10.34 -2.34
N LEU A 12 18.71 -11.30 -3.15
CA LEU A 12 17.42 -11.24 -3.86
C LEU A 12 16.23 -11.45 -2.92
N TRP A 13 16.33 -12.42 -2.01
CA TRP A 13 15.29 -12.78 -1.05
C TRP A 13 15.79 -12.55 0.38
N PRO A 14 15.80 -11.29 0.85
CA PRO A 14 16.28 -10.99 2.20
C PRO A 14 15.42 -11.70 3.23
N ALA A 15 16.05 -12.21 4.29
CA ALA A 15 15.32 -12.76 5.42
C ALA A 15 14.54 -11.63 6.12
N LEU A 16 13.26 -11.86 6.39
CA LEU A 16 12.44 -10.93 7.14
C LEU A 16 11.49 -11.71 8.08
N PRO A 17 12.03 -12.37 9.13
CA PRO A 17 11.21 -13.07 10.12
C PRO A 17 10.24 -12.08 10.78
N LEU A 18 8.96 -12.47 10.90
CA LEU A 18 7.92 -11.56 11.40
C LEU A 18 8.29 -10.93 12.76
N GLU A 19 8.90 -11.70 13.65
CA GLU A 19 9.26 -11.21 14.99
C GLU A 19 10.25 -10.05 14.96
N GLU A 20 11.14 -9.99 13.96
CA GLU A 20 12.18 -8.98 13.86
C GLU A 20 11.64 -7.61 13.40
N TRP A 21 10.48 -7.57 12.75
CA TRP A 21 9.92 -6.34 12.18
C TRP A 21 8.44 -6.10 12.48
N ARG A 22 7.83 -6.90 13.36
CA ARG A 22 6.39 -6.87 13.69
C ARG A 22 5.85 -5.47 13.94
N ASP A 23 6.58 -4.65 14.69
CA ASP A 23 6.13 -3.31 15.05
C ASP A 23 6.21 -2.33 13.86
N THR A 24 7.25 -2.48 13.03
CA THR A 24 7.38 -1.74 11.76
C THR A 24 6.28 -2.15 10.79
N TYR A 25 5.99 -3.45 10.67
CA TYR A 25 4.88 -4.00 9.88
C TYR A 25 3.55 -3.38 10.32
N ALA A 26 3.23 -3.43 11.61
CA ALA A 26 1.95 -2.92 12.12
C ALA A 26 1.78 -1.42 11.87
N THR A 27 2.86 -0.65 12.01
CA THR A 27 2.86 0.80 11.73
C THR A 27 2.73 1.09 10.23
N LEU A 28 3.53 0.41 9.40
CA LEU A 28 3.51 0.58 7.95
C LEU A 28 2.17 0.14 7.34
N HIS A 29 1.51 -0.87 7.92
CA HIS A 29 0.16 -1.26 7.53
C HIS A 29 -0.82 -0.09 7.72
N MET A 30 -0.81 0.59 8.87
CA MET A 30 -1.67 1.75 9.08
C MET A 30 -1.30 2.93 8.16
N TRP A 31 -0.02 3.15 7.87
CA TRP A 31 0.38 4.18 6.90
C TRP A 31 -0.11 3.87 5.49
N THR A 32 0.00 2.62 5.03
CA THR A 32 -0.55 2.22 3.73
C THR A 32 -2.07 2.34 3.70
N GLN A 33 -2.77 2.11 4.83
CA GLN A 33 -4.20 2.38 4.92
C GLN A 33 -4.54 3.86 4.70
N VAL A 34 -3.78 4.80 5.28
CA VAL A 34 -3.98 6.24 5.04
C VAL A 34 -3.91 6.54 3.54
N VAL A 35 -2.85 6.08 2.86
CA VAL A 35 -2.66 6.33 1.43
C VAL A 35 -3.67 5.60 0.57
N GLY A 36 -4.03 4.38 0.95
CA GLY A 36 -5.07 3.60 0.28
C GLY A 36 -6.45 4.22 0.37
N LYS A 37 -6.78 4.83 1.52
CA LYS A 37 -8.01 5.60 1.70
C LYS A 37 -8.00 6.90 0.88
N LEU A 38 -6.85 7.53 0.67
CA LEU A 38 -6.74 8.62 -0.32
C LEU A 38 -7.05 8.10 -1.72
N ALA A 39 -6.48 6.97 -2.11
CA ALA A 39 -6.76 6.38 -3.42
C ALA A 39 -8.25 6.04 -3.61
N LEU A 40 -8.91 5.55 -2.55
CA LEU A 40 -10.34 5.27 -2.52
C LEU A 40 -11.19 6.55 -2.60
N GLY A 41 -10.79 7.63 -1.94
CA GLY A 41 -11.54 8.89 -1.91
C GLY A 41 -11.33 9.78 -3.15
N LEU A 42 -10.18 9.65 -3.82
CA LEU A 42 -9.77 10.50 -4.95
C LEU A 42 -9.81 9.77 -6.31
N SER A 43 -10.44 8.59 -6.37
CA SER A 43 -10.64 7.87 -7.63
C SER A 43 -12.10 7.50 -7.84
N PRO A 44 -12.58 7.48 -9.08
CA PRO A 44 -13.81 6.77 -9.42
C PRO A 44 -13.69 5.29 -9.00
N LEU A 45 -14.76 4.73 -8.43
CA LEU A 45 -14.78 3.33 -8.05
C LEU A 45 -14.88 2.47 -9.30
N THR A 46 -13.91 1.58 -9.52
CA THR A 46 -13.95 0.59 -10.60
C THR A 46 -14.31 -0.79 -10.06
N ASN A 47 -14.65 -1.73 -10.95
CA ASN A 47 -14.96 -3.09 -10.55
C ASN A 47 -13.84 -3.68 -9.67
N HIS A 48 -14.22 -4.29 -8.56
CA HIS A 48 -13.30 -4.85 -7.55
C HIS A 48 -12.34 -3.83 -6.92
N TYR A 49 -12.55 -2.52 -7.10
CA TYR A 49 -11.74 -1.46 -6.51
C TYR A 49 -10.23 -1.56 -6.83
N TRP A 50 -9.85 -2.24 -7.92
CA TRP A 50 -8.43 -2.48 -8.25
C TRP A 50 -7.62 -1.21 -8.44
N ASN A 51 -8.28 -0.13 -8.84
CA ASN A 51 -7.66 1.17 -9.03
C ASN A 51 -7.21 1.83 -7.72
N THR A 52 -7.64 1.32 -6.56
CA THR A 52 -7.23 1.83 -5.24
C THR A 52 -6.08 1.03 -4.62
N ALA A 53 -5.69 -0.10 -5.22
CA ALA A 53 -4.54 -0.89 -4.76
C ALA A 53 -3.22 -0.20 -5.11
N LEU A 54 -2.21 -0.37 -4.26
CA LEU A 54 -0.89 0.21 -4.48
C LEU A 54 -0.10 -0.62 -5.50
N GLN A 55 0.60 0.07 -6.39
CA GLN A 55 1.46 -0.49 -7.41
C GLN A 55 2.89 -0.57 -6.88
N ILE A 56 3.53 -1.73 -7.04
CA ILE A 56 4.96 -1.87 -6.74
C ILE A 56 5.76 -1.08 -7.77
N THR A 57 6.62 -0.19 -7.29
CA THR A 57 7.53 0.63 -8.08
C THR A 57 8.98 0.18 -7.86
N PRO A 58 9.94 0.69 -8.66
CA PRO A 58 11.36 0.41 -8.47
C PRO A 58 11.94 0.86 -7.12
N HIS A 59 11.24 1.71 -6.33
CA HIS A 59 11.70 2.14 -5.00
C HIS A 59 10.66 1.96 -3.89
N GLY A 60 9.43 1.53 -4.20
CA GLY A 60 8.43 1.28 -3.18
C GLY A 60 7.03 0.96 -3.68
N LEU A 61 6.03 1.70 -3.16
CA LEU A 61 4.60 1.48 -3.43
C LEU A 61 3.94 2.80 -3.79
N ALA A 62 3.24 2.86 -4.92
CA ALA A 62 2.57 4.06 -5.40
C ALA A 62 1.08 3.85 -5.65
N THR A 63 0.28 4.89 -5.50
CA THR A 63 -1.08 4.89 -6.05
C THR A 63 -1.02 4.94 -7.57
N LEU A 64 -2.12 4.59 -8.25
CA LEU A 64 -2.34 5.12 -9.60
C LEU A 64 -2.54 6.65 -9.53
N PRO A 65 -2.44 7.38 -10.65
CA PRO A 65 -2.78 8.80 -10.66
C PRO A 65 -4.21 9.01 -10.14
N LEU A 66 -4.32 9.78 -9.05
CA LEU A 66 -5.59 10.13 -8.42
C LEU A 66 -6.07 11.47 -8.97
N THR A 67 -7.38 11.72 -8.96
CA THR A 67 -7.94 12.99 -9.45
C THR A 67 -8.37 13.87 -8.28
N ALA A 68 -7.83 15.07 -8.21
CA ALA A 68 -8.25 16.12 -7.28
C ALA A 68 -8.61 17.38 -8.08
N ASP A 69 -9.89 17.68 -8.17
CA ASP A 69 -10.46 18.71 -9.04
C ASP A 69 -10.03 18.56 -10.51
N HIS A 70 -9.14 19.44 -11.00
CA HIS A 70 -8.62 19.45 -12.36
C HIS A 70 -7.15 18.99 -12.45
N ARG A 71 -6.61 18.43 -11.37
CA ARG A 71 -5.21 17.99 -11.27
C ARG A 71 -5.12 16.50 -10.97
N SER A 72 -4.02 15.88 -11.38
CA SER A 72 -3.68 14.55 -10.91
C SER A 72 -2.67 14.62 -9.78
N VAL A 73 -2.85 13.77 -8.76
CA VAL A 73 -1.88 13.58 -7.67
C VAL A 73 -1.50 12.12 -7.54
N THR A 74 -0.23 11.82 -7.32
CA THR A 74 0.25 10.47 -6.99
C THR A 74 0.84 10.48 -5.60
N ALA A 75 0.60 9.42 -4.81
CA ALA A 75 1.26 9.20 -3.54
C ALA A 75 2.18 7.98 -3.63
N THR A 76 3.48 8.16 -3.35
CA THR A 76 4.50 7.12 -3.48
C THR A 76 5.26 6.97 -2.17
N PHE A 77 5.16 5.80 -1.54
CA PHE A 77 6.14 5.38 -0.56
C PHE A 77 7.44 5.05 -1.29
N ASP A 78 8.50 5.79 -0.99
CA ASP A 78 9.87 5.50 -1.40
C ASP A 78 10.60 4.89 -0.19
N PHE A 79 10.85 3.59 -0.23
CA PHE A 79 11.56 2.84 0.81
C PHE A 79 13.08 2.83 0.62
N VAL A 80 13.60 3.56 -0.38
CA VAL A 80 15.03 3.79 -0.56
C VAL A 80 15.41 5.14 0.05
N ALA A 81 14.63 6.18 -0.23
CA ALA A 81 14.77 7.52 0.34
C ALA A 81 14.04 7.68 1.68
N HIS A 82 13.23 6.70 2.09
CA HIS A 82 12.42 6.71 3.32
C HIS A 82 11.51 7.94 3.44
N GLN A 83 10.70 8.16 2.41
CA GLN A 83 9.74 9.25 2.35
C GLN A 83 8.45 8.82 1.64
N LEU A 84 7.31 9.38 2.05
CA LEU A 84 6.13 9.45 1.21
C LEU A 84 6.22 10.71 0.35
N VAL A 85 6.16 10.55 -0.96
CA VAL A 85 6.17 11.66 -1.94
C VAL A 85 4.75 11.85 -2.48
N LEU A 86 4.27 13.08 -2.48
CA LEU A 86 3.02 13.51 -3.12
C LEU A 86 3.39 14.40 -4.31
N GLU A 87 3.08 13.97 -5.52
CA GLU A 87 3.43 14.69 -6.76
C GLU A 87 2.17 15.11 -7.50
N CYS A 88 2.09 16.38 -7.91
CA CYS A 88 0.98 16.93 -8.68
C CYS A 88 1.35 17.12 -10.15
N SER A 89 0.37 17.04 -11.05
CA SER A 89 0.53 17.27 -12.49
C SER A 89 0.99 18.68 -12.88
N ASP A 90 0.97 19.63 -11.94
CA ASP A 90 1.46 20.99 -12.14
C ASP A 90 2.94 21.17 -11.77
N GLY A 91 3.63 20.06 -11.43
CA GLY A 91 5.06 20.04 -11.12
C GLY A 91 5.39 20.34 -9.66
N ARG A 92 4.40 20.61 -8.80
CA ARG A 92 4.61 20.74 -7.36
C ARG A 92 4.64 19.37 -6.68
N ASP A 93 5.43 19.28 -5.62
CA ASP A 93 5.49 18.11 -4.76
C ASP A 93 5.54 18.48 -3.28
N ALA A 94 5.26 17.48 -2.44
CA ALA A 94 5.48 17.55 -1.01
C ALA A 94 5.91 16.18 -0.48
N THR A 95 6.77 16.17 0.52
CA THR A 95 7.27 14.93 1.13
C THR A 95 6.92 14.82 2.61
N VAL A 96 6.81 13.58 3.09
CA VAL A 96 6.67 13.24 4.51
C VAL A 96 7.67 12.14 4.82
N SER A 97 8.64 12.41 5.72
CA SER A 97 9.63 11.41 6.13
C SER A 97 8.99 10.19 6.79
N LEU A 98 9.46 9.00 6.39
CA LEU A 98 9.14 7.71 6.97
C LEU A 98 10.17 7.42 8.08
N GLU A 99 9.81 7.73 9.31
CA GLU A 99 10.64 7.59 10.50
C GLU A 99 9.76 7.19 11.70
N PRO A 100 10.33 6.67 12.81
CA PRO A 100 9.53 6.31 13.98
C PRO A 100 8.61 7.45 14.44
N ARG A 101 7.30 7.24 14.27
CA ARG A 101 6.28 8.26 14.53
C ARG A 101 4.89 7.62 14.67
N PRO A 102 4.07 8.08 15.64
CA PRO A 102 2.66 7.74 15.71
C PRO A 102 1.90 7.87 14.38
N VAL A 103 1.03 6.92 14.09
CA VAL A 103 0.10 6.98 12.94
C VAL A 103 -0.71 8.28 12.95
N ALA A 104 -1.14 8.77 14.12
CA ALA A 104 -1.84 10.05 14.25
C ALA A 104 -1.03 11.24 13.74
N GLU A 105 0.28 11.26 13.97
CA GLU A 105 1.13 12.33 13.46
C GLU A 105 1.46 12.13 11.97
N PHE A 106 1.68 10.89 11.52
CA PHE A 106 1.84 10.60 10.09
C PHE A 106 0.61 11.07 9.29
N TYR A 107 -0.59 10.69 9.74
CA TYR A 107 -1.85 11.11 9.12
C TYR A 107 -1.96 12.64 9.03
N ARG A 108 -1.72 13.37 10.11
CA ARG A 108 -1.73 14.85 10.09
C ARG A 108 -0.75 15.40 9.07
N ARG A 109 0.50 14.91 9.05
CA ARG A 109 1.53 15.39 8.11
C ARG A 109 1.16 15.12 6.65
N VAL A 110 0.51 14.00 6.35
CA VAL A 110 0.00 13.69 5.00
C VAL A 110 -1.11 14.67 4.61
N MET A 111 -2.09 14.91 5.49
CA MET A 111 -3.16 15.86 5.22
C MET A 111 -2.64 17.30 5.07
N ASP A 112 -1.68 17.71 5.90
CA ASP A 112 -1.01 19.01 5.78
C ASP A 112 -0.22 19.13 4.48
N ALA A 113 0.42 18.05 4.02
CA ALA A 113 1.15 18.03 2.75
C ALA A 113 0.22 18.14 1.55
N LEU A 114 -0.93 17.44 1.56
CA LEU A 114 -1.98 17.62 0.56
C LEU A 114 -2.53 19.05 0.56
N ALA A 115 -2.76 19.63 1.75
CA ALA A 115 -3.23 21.01 1.86
C ALA A 115 -2.23 22.02 1.29
N ARG A 116 -0.92 21.84 1.47
CA ARG A 116 0.13 22.68 0.83
C ARG A 116 0.15 22.57 -0.69
N LEU A 117 -0.33 21.45 -1.22
CA LEU A 117 -0.52 21.22 -2.65
C LEU A 117 -1.90 21.66 -3.14
N ASP A 118 -2.70 22.32 -2.28
CA ASP A 118 -4.10 22.68 -2.54
C ASP A 118 -4.99 21.48 -2.90
N VAL A 119 -4.64 20.27 -2.47
CA VAL A 119 -5.42 19.05 -2.71
C VAL A 119 -6.36 18.80 -1.53
N SER A 120 -7.66 18.87 -1.77
CA SER A 120 -8.66 18.50 -0.77
C SER A 120 -9.00 17.01 -0.88
N ALA A 121 -8.78 16.26 0.20
CA ALA A 121 -9.13 14.85 0.28
C ALA A 121 -9.94 14.60 1.56
N ARG A 122 -11.11 13.98 1.42
CA ARG A 122 -11.91 13.51 2.55
C ARG A 122 -11.83 12.00 2.60
N ILE A 123 -11.20 11.48 3.65
CA ILE A 123 -11.09 10.03 3.87
C ILE A 123 -11.83 9.60 5.13
N TRP A 124 -12.37 8.38 5.12
CA TRP A 124 -12.83 7.73 6.34
C TRP A 124 -11.64 7.16 7.09
N THR A 125 -11.41 7.64 8.31
CA THR A 125 -10.17 7.43 9.07
C THR A 125 -10.13 6.14 9.88
N MET A 126 -11.17 5.31 9.81
CA MET A 126 -11.18 4.00 10.45
C MET A 126 -10.44 2.99 9.56
N PRO A 127 -9.38 2.32 10.07
CA PRO A 127 -8.77 1.18 9.40
C PRO A 127 -9.79 0.07 9.12
N VAL A 128 -9.58 -0.66 8.03
CA VAL A 128 -10.40 -1.82 7.63
C VAL A 128 -9.57 -3.10 7.64
N GLU A 129 -10.18 -4.26 7.81
CA GLU A 129 -9.50 -5.57 7.73
C GLU A 129 -8.40 -5.78 8.79
N VAL A 130 -8.44 -4.98 9.85
CA VAL A 130 -7.49 -5.01 10.97
C VAL A 130 -8.25 -5.35 12.26
N PRO A 131 -7.72 -6.24 13.13
CA PRO A 131 -8.32 -6.49 14.44
C PRO A 131 -8.15 -5.27 15.35
N ASN A 132 -9.20 -4.89 16.08
CA ASN A 132 -9.20 -3.78 17.05
C ASN A 132 -8.68 -2.45 16.46
N PRO A 133 -9.33 -1.91 15.41
CA PRO A 133 -8.84 -0.72 14.73
C PRO A 133 -8.84 0.51 15.66
N ILE A 134 -7.83 1.37 15.50
CA ILE A 134 -7.78 2.69 16.10
C ILE A 134 -7.91 3.71 14.95
N ARG A 135 -8.78 4.71 15.10
CA ARG A 135 -8.88 5.79 14.10
C ARG A 135 -7.53 6.46 13.91
N PHE A 136 -7.16 6.78 12.67
CA PHE A 136 -5.83 7.32 12.36
C PHE A 136 -5.47 8.51 13.25
N GLU A 137 -6.37 9.48 13.42
CA GLU A 137 -6.18 10.68 14.24
C GLU A 137 -5.97 10.43 15.74
N ALA A 138 -6.30 9.23 16.24
CA ALA A 138 -6.16 8.83 17.63
C ALA A 138 -5.05 7.77 17.86
N ASP A 139 -4.48 7.21 16.78
CA ASP A 139 -3.53 6.12 16.87
C ASP A 139 -2.13 6.60 17.27
N THR A 140 -1.87 6.49 18.58
CA THR A 140 -0.57 6.73 19.21
C THR A 140 0.16 5.44 19.60
N VAL A 141 -0.44 4.29 19.28
CA VAL A 141 0.08 2.95 19.60
C VAL A 141 1.08 2.53 18.54
N HIS A 142 0.68 2.57 17.27
CA HIS A 142 1.54 2.21 16.15
C HIS A 142 2.49 3.36 15.82
N ARG A 143 3.80 3.15 16.02
CA ARG A 143 4.80 4.21 15.92
C ARG A 143 6.22 3.78 15.55
N SER A 144 6.44 2.49 15.31
CA SER A 144 7.77 1.96 15.04
C SER A 144 8.05 1.99 13.55
N TYR A 145 9.27 2.33 13.17
CA TYR A 145 9.70 2.24 11.78
C TYR A 145 11.20 1.99 11.72
N ASP A 146 11.56 0.79 11.27
CA ASP A 146 12.93 0.44 10.90
C ASP A 146 13.09 0.58 9.37
N PRO A 147 13.90 1.56 8.90
CA PRO A 147 14.22 1.73 7.49
C PRO A 147 14.74 0.46 6.81
N ALA A 148 15.60 -0.32 7.46
CA ALA A 148 16.17 -1.52 6.88
C ALA A 148 15.11 -2.62 6.68
N ALA A 149 14.26 -2.83 7.68
CA ALA A 149 13.17 -3.80 7.60
C ALA A 149 12.11 -3.42 6.54
N ALA A 150 11.74 -2.13 6.46
CA ALA A 150 10.81 -1.63 5.44
C ALA A 150 11.38 -1.81 4.03
N ARG A 151 12.67 -1.54 3.84
CA ARG A 151 13.38 -1.78 2.58
C ARG A 151 13.43 -3.26 2.22
N ALA A 152 13.72 -4.14 3.18
CA ALA A 152 13.73 -5.58 2.98
C ALA A 152 12.32 -6.11 2.59
N CYS A 153 11.27 -5.61 3.24
CA CYS A 153 9.88 -5.93 2.87
C CYS A 153 9.60 -5.57 1.41
N TRP A 154 9.95 -4.35 0.99
CA TRP A 154 9.78 -3.93 -0.39
C TRP A 154 10.60 -4.77 -1.38
N GLN A 155 11.85 -5.11 -1.07
CA GLN A 155 12.67 -5.99 -1.91
C GLN A 155 12.00 -7.35 -2.12
N LEU A 156 11.42 -7.92 -1.05
CA LEU A 156 10.62 -9.15 -1.15
C LEU A 156 9.40 -8.96 -2.05
N LEU A 157 8.63 -7.88 -1.88
CA LEU A 157 7.46 -7.59 -2.72
C LEU A 157 7.82 -7.50 -4.22
N VAL A 158 8.95 -6.87 -4.56
CA VAL A 158 9.48 -6.82 -5.94
C VAL A 158 9.73 -8.22 -6.48
N GLN A 159 10.38 -9.09 -5.70
CA GLN A 159 10.65 -10.46 -6.16
C GLN A 159 9.39 -11.31 -6.26
N ILE A 160 8.46 -11.19 -5.32
CA ILE A 160 7.17 -11.89 -5.38
C ILE A 160 6.42 -11.44 -6.64
N LYS A 161 6.36 -10.12 -6.90
CA LYS A 161 5.74 -9.60 -8.12
C LYS A 161 6.39 -10.16 -9.38
N ARG A 162 7.73 -10.20 -9.46
CA ARG A 162 8.45 -10.78 -10.60
C ARG A 162 8.00 -12.22 -10.89
N VAL A 163 7.82 -13.02 -9.84
CA VAL A 163 7.33 -14.41 -9.97
C VAL A 163 5.87 -14.42 -10.41
N LEU A 164 4.99 -13.67 -9.73
CA LEU A 164 3.55 -13.63 -10.01
C LEU A 164 3.24 -13.11 -11.43
N GLU A 165 4.03 -12.17 -11.96
CA GLU A 165 3.85 -11.67 -13.33
C GLU A 165 4.10 -12.75 -14.39
N VAL A 166 5.02 -13.69 -14.15
CA VAL A 166 5.22 -14.85 -15.05
C VAL A 166 4.00 -15.76 -15.05
N PHE A 167 3.36 -15.95 -13.90
CA PHE A 167 2.11 -16.72 -13.82
C PHE A 167 0.97 -15.96 -14.49
N ARG A 168 0.85 -14.66 -14.25
CA ARG A 168 -0.18 -13.79 -14.82
C ARG A 168 -0.13 -13.76 -16.35
N SER A 169 1.06 -13.64 -16.94
CA SER A 169 1.23 -13.52 -18.40
C SER A 169 0.78 -14.74 -19.19
N ARG A 170 0.70 -15.91 -18.56
CA ARG A 170 0.24 -17.16 -19.18
C ARG A 170 -1.27 -17.31 -19.19
N PHE A 171 -2.01 -16.46 -18.47
CA PHE A 171 -3.46 -16.55 -18.38
C PHE A 171 -4.13 -15.60 -19.38
N VAL A 172 -5.01 -16.14 -20.23
CA VAL A 172 -5.66 -15.40 -21.32
C VAL A 172 -7.02 -14.78 -20.94
N GLY A 173 -7.52 -15.07 -19.73
CA GLY A 173 -8.80 -14.54 -19.23
C GLY A 173 -8.67 -13.21 -18.47
N LYS A 174 -9.79 -12.70 -17.96
CA LYS A 174 -9.79 -11.48 -17.11
C LYS A 174 -8.98 -11.71 -15.85
N THR A 175 -8.05 -10.80 -15.57
CA THR A 175 -7.20 -10.85 -14.39
C THR A 175 -6.86 -9.46 -13.87
N SER A 176 -6.58 -9.34 -12.57
CA SER A 176 -6.03 -8.12 -11.98
C SER A 176 -4.55 -7.93 -12.38
N PRO A 177 -4.00 -6.71 -12.27
CA PRO A 177 -2.58 -6.52 -12.07
C PRO A 177 -2.07 -7.28 -10.83
N VAL A 178 -0.76 -7.51 -10.73
CA VAL A 178 -0.14 -7.87 -9.45
C VAL A 178 0.03 -6.57 -8.65
N HIS A 179 -0.81 -6.40 -7.63
CA HIS A 179 -0.94 -5.16 -6.86
C HIS A 179 -1.08 -5.43 -5.36
N PHE A 180 -0.75 -4.41 -4.57
CA PHE A 180 -0.67 -4.50 -3.12
C PHE A 180 -1.93 -3.92 -2.47
N TRP A 181 -2.62 -4.75 -1.70
CA TRP A 181 -3.83 -4.39 -0.94
C TRP A 181 -3.44 -3.84 0.42
N TRP A 182 -3.64 -2.54 0.59
CA TRP A 182 -3.37 -1.82 1.84
C TRP A 182 -4.34 -2.18 2.96
N GLY A 183 -5.53 -2.72 2.65
CA GLY A 183 -6.53 -3.13 3.65
C GLY A 183 -5.99 -4.25 4.54
N SER A 184 -5.59 -5.35 3.90
CA SER A 184 -5.07 -6.58 4.51
C SER A 184 -3.54 -6.68 4.58
N PHE A 185 -2.82 -5.75 3.94
CA PHE A 185 -1.36 -5.81 3.76
C PHE A 185 -0.87 -7.02 2.95
N ASP A 186 -1.55 -7.33 1.83
CA ASP A 186 -1.17 -8.46 0.98
C ASP A 186 -0.87 -8.07 -0.47
N LEU A 187 -0.12 -8.94 -1.15
CA LEU A 187 0.15 -8.85 -2.57
C LEU A 187 -0.68 -9.90 -3.29
N ALA A 188 -1.60 -9.46 -4.16
CA ALA A 188 -2.54 -10.37 -4.82
C ALA A 188 -2.49 -10.31 -6.34
N HIS A 189 -2.90 -11.42 -6.94
CA HIS A 189 -3.22 -11.58 -8.35
C HIS A 189 -4.48 -12.43 -8.47
N THR A 190 -5.56 -11.85 -8.98
CA THR A 190 -6.85 -12.52 -9.12
C THR A 190 -7.10 -12.96 -10.56
N ARG A 191 -7.66 -14.16 -10.76
CA ARG A 191 -8.11 -14.68 -12.06
C ARG A 191 -9.60 -14.95 -12.00
N PHE A 192 -10.30 -14.65 -13.10
CA PHE A 192 -11.73 -14.85 -13.20
C PHE A 192 -12.01 -15.95 -14.21
N SER A 193 -12.83 -16.93 -13.80
CA SER A 193 -13.35 -17.97 -14.69
C SER A 193 -14.47 -17.46 -15.60
N GLY A 194 -15.11 -16.35 -15.23
CA GLY A 194 -16.32 -15.82 -15.88
C GLY A 194 -17.63 -16.34 -15.29
N HIS A 195 -17.58 -17.32 -14.38
CA HIS A 195 -18.76 -17.80 -13.66
C HIS A 195 -19.10 -16.92 -12.45
N PRO A 196 -20.38 -16.73 -12.11
CA PRO A 196 -20.78 -16.10 -10.85
C PRO A 196 -20.17 -16.84 -9.66
N ALA A 197 -19.54 -16.09 -8.75
CA ALA A 197 -19.09 -16.63 -7.47
C ALA A 197 -20.26 -16.75 -6.49
N PRO A 198 -20.22 -17.69 -5.52
CA PRO A 198 -21.13 -17.67 -4.39
C PRO A 198 -21.06 -16.31 -3.66
N ARG A 199 -22.19 -15.88 -3.07
CA ARG A 199 -22.22 -14.65 -2.27
C ARG A 199 -21.26 -14.79 -1.08
N HIS A 200 -20.37 -13.83 -0.90
CA HIS A 200 -19.46 -13.82 0.24
C HIS A 200 -20.27 -13.68 1.54
N PRO A 201 -19.89 -14.40 2.63
CA PRO A 201 -20.64 -14.38 3.89
C PRO A 201 -20.61 -13.02 4.63
N GLY A 202 -19.76 -12.08 4.19
CA GLY A 202 -19.56 -10.79 4.86
C GLY A 202 -18.79 -10.91 6.17
N GLY A 203 -18.88 -9.87 7.01
CA GLY A 203 -18.32 -9.88 8.37
C GLY A 203 -16.84 -9.54 8.47
N ILE A 204 -16.24 -9.00 7.40
CA ILE A 204 -14.86 -8.52 7.44
C ILE A 204 -14.81 -7.23 8.29
N PRO A 205 -13.90 -7.13 9.29
CA PRO A 205 -13.87 -5.99 10.21
C PRO A 205 -13.82 -4.63 9.51
N ASN A 206 -14.85 -3.80 9.75
CA ASN A 206 -15.00 -2.43 9.21
C ASN A 206 -15.05 -2.33 7.68
N LEU A 207 -15.23 -3.46 6.98
CA LEU A 207 -15.51 -3.48 5.55
C LEU A 207 -17.01 -3.70 5.35
N ALA A 208 -17.64 -2.92 4.48
CA ALA A 208 -19.07 -3.09 4.23
C ALA A 208 -19.32 -4.40 3.46
N ASP A 209 -20.33 -5.18 3.87
CA ASP A 209 -20.61 -6.51 3.30
C ASP A 209 -20.87 -6.52 1.78
N PHE A 210 -21.32 -5.39 1.21
CA PHE A 210 -21.52 -5.28 -0.24
C PHE A 210 -20.21 -5.16 -1.04
N VAL A 211 -19.08 -4.92 -0.37
CA VAL A 211 -17.75 -4.88 -0.98
C VAL A 211 -17.21 -6.30 -1.21
N THR A 212 -17.66 -7.26 -0.39
CA THR A 212 -17.23 -8.66 -0.43
C THR A 212 -18.07 -9.53 -1.34
#